data_AF-A0A7C5FX53-F1
#
_entry.id   AF-A0A7C5FX53-F1
#
_cell.length_a   1.000
_cell.length_b   1.000
_cell.length_c   1.000
_cell.angle_alpha   90.00
_cell.angle_beta   90.00
_cell.angle_gamma   90.00
#
_symmetry.space_group_name_H-M   'P 1'
#
loop_
_entity.id
_entity.type
_entity.pdbx_description
1 polymer ?
#
loop_
_entity_poly.entity_id
_entity_poly.type
_entity_poly.pdbx_seq_one_letter_code
_entity_poly.pdbx_strand_id
1 'polypeptide(L)'
;GRTHQIRVHMAHIRYPLLGDPVYGGRIRVPKGASEQTIETLQSFRRQALHAGLLGFIHPATEQEVSWQIDLPADMQQMLETLAQDQKENS
;
A
#
# COMPACT_ATOMS: atom_id res chain seq x y z
N GLY A 1 -7.30 15.45 5.54
CA GLY A 1 -5.84 15.52 5.34
C GLY A 1 -5.11 15.98 6.59
N ARG A 2 -5.30 15.30 7.73
CA ARG A 2 -4.45 15.50 8.91
C ARG A 2 -3.11 14.77 8.71
N THR A 3 -2.07 15.18 9.43
CA THR A 3 -0.77 14.51 9.42
C THR A 3 -0.94 13.01 9.71
N HIS A 4 -0.36 12.17 8.86
CA HIS A 4 -0.40 10.70 8.96
C HIS A 4 -1.82 10.09 9.07
N GLN A 5 -2.88 10.79 8.66
CA GLN A 5 -4.27 10.39 8.93
C GLN A 5 -4.58 8.94 8.56
N ILE A 6 -4.23 8.50 7.34
CA ILE A 6 -4.47 7.12 6.90
C ILE A 6 -3.63 6.13 7.71
N ARG A 7 -2.33 6.40 7.88
CA ARG A 7 -1.39 5.53 8.58
C ARG A 7 -1.79 5.26 10.03
N VAL A 8 -2.11 6.33 10.77
CA VAL A 8 -2.55 6.24 12.19
C VAL A 8 -3.88 5.51 12.29
N HIS A 9 -4.83 5.82 11.41
CA HIS A 9 -6.15 5.20 11.44
C HIS A 9 -6.08 3.69 11.19
N MET A 10 -5.31 3.28 10.18
CA MET A 10 -5.09 1.87 9.83
C MET A 10 -4.42 1.10 10.97
N ALA A 11 -3.40 1.68 11.60
CA ALA A 11 -2.77 1.08 12.77
C ALA A 11 -3.72 0.99 13.99
N HIS A 12 -4.55 2.01 14.21
CA HIS A 12 -5.53 2.04 15.30
C HIS A 12 -6.52 0.87 15.20
N ILE A 13 -7.01 0.58 14.01
CA ILE A 13 -7.94 -0.54 13.76
C ILE A 13 -7.24 -1.91 13.65
N ARG A 14 -5.96 -2.01 14.00
CA ARG A 14 -5.13 -3.24 13.96
C ARG A 14 -4.79 -3.77 12.56
N TYR A 15 -4.90 -2.92 11.54
CA TYR A 15 -4.50 -3.21 10.16
C TYR A 15 -3.49 -2.18 9.66
N PRO A 16 -2.30 -2.06 10.28
CA PRO A 16 -1.31 -1.07 9.86
C PRO A 16 -0.83 -1.34 8.43
N LEU A 17 -0.39 -0.29 7.74
CA LEU A 17 0.15 -0.42 6.39
C LEU A 17 1.47 -1.22 6.41
N LEU A 18 1.64 -2.10 5.43
CA LEU A 18 2.90 -2.81 5.23
C LEU A 18 4.04 -1.81 5.02
N GLY A 19 5.20 -2.12 5.61
CA GLY A 19 6.43 -1.34 5.46
C GLY A 19 6.41 0.03 6.13
N ASP A 20 5.34 0.39 6.86
CA ASP A 20 5.30 1.65 7.60
C ASP A 20 6.34 1.63 8.76
N PRO A 21 7.38 2.48 8.72
CA PRO A 21 8.47 2.42 9.69
C PRO A 21 8.08 2.95 11.08
N VAL A 22 6.94 3.65 11.20
CA VAL A 22 6.50 4.27 12.47
C VAL A 22 5.34 3.50 13.10
N TYR A 23 4.35 3.11 12.30
CA TYR A 23 3.11 2.49 12.80
C TYR A 23 2.94 1.02 12.39
N GLY A 24 3.83 0.49 11.53
CA GLY A 24 3.74 -0.85 10.93
C GLY A 24 4.04 -2.00 11.90
N GLY A 25 4.96 -1.78 12.85
CA GLY A 25 5.43 -2.82 13.75
C GLY A 25 6.13 -3.97 12.99
N ARG A 26 6.06 -5.19 13.54
CA ARG A 26 6.61 -6.39 12.89
C ARG A 26 5.69 -6.84 11.75
N ILE A 27 6.29 -7.12 10.60
CA ILE A 27 5.59 -7.68 9.43
C ILE A 27 5.01 -9.05 9.82
N ARG A 28 3.70 -9.19 9.61
CA ARG A 28 3.00 -10.47 9.81
C ARG A 28 3.03 -11.23 8.51
N VAL A 29 3.79 -12.32 8.49
CA VAL A 29 3.87 -13.22 7.36
C VAL A 29 2.77 -14.28 7.48
N PRO A 30 1.97 -14.53 6.42
CA PRO A 30 0.99 -15.62 6.41
C PRO A 30 1.67 -16.98 6.64
N LYS A 31 1.00 -17.89 7.37
CA LYS A 31 1.48 -19.27 7.49
C LYS A 31 1.38 -19.94 6.11
N GLY A 32 2.46 -20.59 5.68
CA GLY A 32 2.53 -21.25 4.37
C GLY A 32 2.96 -20.33 3.23
N ALA A 33 3.24 -19.05 3.48
CA ALA A 33 3.79 -18.17 2.45
C ALA A 33 5.11 -18.73 1.90
N SER A 34 5.29 -18.67 0.58
CA SER A 34 6.52 -19.03 -0.10
C SER A 34 7.69 -18.14 0.35
N GLU A 35 8.92 -18.64 0.22
CA GLU A 35 10.13 -17.89 0.55
C GLU A 35 10.19 -16.55 -0.20
N GLN A 36 9.77 -16.55 -1.47
CA GLN A 36 9.70 -15.34 -2.29
C GLN A 36 8.73 -14.31 -1.71
N THR A 37 7.53 -14.72 -1.29
CA THR A 37 6.56 -13.82 -0.64
C THR A 37 7.11 -13.24 0.66
N ILE A 38 7.80 -14.06 1.45
CA ILE A 38 8.42 -13.63 2.70
C ILE A 38 9.46 -12.54 2.42
N GLU A 39 10.35 -12.77 1.46
CA GLU A 39 11.40 -11.83 1.08
C GLU A 39 10.81 -10.52 0.53
N THR A 40 9.83 -10.60 -0.37
CA THR A 40 9.12 -9.43 -0.92
C THR A 40 8.47 -8.60 0.18
N LEU A 41 7.78 -9.23 1.13
CA LEU A 41 7.16 -8.51 2.25
C LEU A 41 8.21 -7.88 3.18
N GLN A 42 9.30 -8.59 3.48
CA GLN A 42 10.36 -8.11 4.37
C GLN A 42 11.21 -6.99 3.75
N SER A 43 11.38 -6.99 2.42
CA SER A 43 12.13 -5.98 1.69
C SER A 43 11.34 -4.69 1.44
N PHE A 44 10.01 -4.70 1.64
CA PHE A 44 9.18 -3.51 1.48
C PHE A 44 9.33 -2.54 2.69
N ARG A 45 10.20 -1.53 2.56
CA ARG A 45 10.62 -0.62 3.67
C ARG A 45 9.94 0.76 3.71
N ARG A 46 8.82 0.94 3.01
CA ARG A 46 8.01 2.17 3.07
C ARG A 46 6.54 1.84 3.28
N GLN A 47 5.75 2.80 3.73
CA GLN A 47 4.31 2.62 3.79
C GLN A 47 3.74 2.26 2.41
N ALA A 48 3.00 1.15 2.34
CA ALA A 48 2.22 0.75 1.18
C ALA A 48 1.01 1.69 0.98
N LEU A 49 1.31 2.95 0.70
CA LEU A 49 0.37 4.05 0.50
C LEU A 49 0.73 4.80 -0.78
N HIS A 50 -0.26 5.03 -1.62
CA HIS A 50 -0.10 5.70 -2.89
C HIS A 50 -1.34 6.54 -3.20
N ALA A 51 -1.13 7.80 -3.61
CA ALA A 51 -2.19 8.69 -4.04
C ALA A 51 -2.37 8.54 -5.56
N GLY A 52 -3.22 7.59 -5.98
CA GLY A 52 -3.38 7.24 -7.39
C GLY A 52 -4.29 8.18 -8.19
N LEU A 53 -5.15 8.95 -7.53
CA LEU A 53 -6.09 9.86 -8.16
C LEU A 53 -6.17 11.17 -7.37
N LEU A 54 -6.09 12.29 -8.07
CA LEU A 54 -6.35 13.63 -7.54
C LEU A 54 -7.39 14.30 -8.44
N GLY A 55 -8.49 14.79 -7.86
CA GLY A 55 -9.49 15.56 -8.58
C GLY A 55 -10.00 16.72 -7.74
N PHE A 56 -10.25 17.85 -8.39
CA PHE A 56 -10.80 19.06 -7.77
C PHE A 56 -11.40 20.00 -8.84
N ILE A 57 -12.10 21.05 -8.41
CA ILE A 57 -12.58 22.12 -9.29
C ILE A 57 -11.43 23.08 -9.53
N HIS A 58 -11.00 23.23 -10.79
CA HIS A 58 -9.88 24.09 -11.14
C HIS A 58 -10.18 25.56 -10.79
N PRO A 59 -9.35 26.23 -9.98
CA PRO A 59 -9.71 27.51 -9.37
C PRO A 59 -9.86 28.67 -10.36
N ALA A 60 -9.27 28.56 -11.56
CA ALA A 60 -9.37 29.59 -12.59
C ALA A 60 -10.44 29.32 -13.65
N THR A 61 -10.81 28.05 -13.87
CA THR A 61 -11.75 27.66 -14.93
C THR A 61 -13.08 27.15 -14.41
N GLU A 62 -13.18 26.89 -13.10
CA GLU A 62 -14.34 26.32 -12.42
C GLU A 62 -14.81 24.96 -12.98
N GLN A 63 -13.96 24.30 -13.77
CA GLN A 63 -14.23 22.99 -14.34
C GLN A 63 -13.66 21.88 -13.46
N GLU A 64 -14.33 20.73 -13.46
CA GLU A 64 -13.80 19.52 -12.84
C GLU A 64 -12.56 19.04 -13.60
N VAL A 65 -11.47 18.83 -12.87
CA VAL A 65 -10.22 18.29 -13.40
C VAL A 65 -9.77 17.11 -12.56
N SER A 66 -9.13 16.12 -13.19
CA SER A 66 -8.55 14.99 -12.49
C SER A 66 -7.26 14.50 -13.15
N TRP A 67 -6.39 13.96 -12.33
CA TRP A 67 -5.14 13.30 -12.72
C TRP A 67 -5.08 11.95 -12.05
N GLN A 68 -4.73 10.93 -12.83
CA GLN A 68 -4.52 9.59 -12.35
C GLN A 68 -3.08 9.16 -12.67
N ILE A 69 -2.47 8.43 -11.74
CA ILE A 69 -1.17 7.81 -11.93
C ILE A 69 -1.27 6.33 -11.60
N ASP A 70 -0.46 5.54 -12.30
CA ASP A 70 -0.39 4.11 -12.06
C ASP A 70 0.27 3.80 -10.71
N LEU A 71 -0.07 2.63 -10.19
CA LEU A 71 0.54 2.11 -8.98
C LEU A 71 2.07 2.03 -9.15
N PRO A 72 2.88 2.38 -8.14
CA PRO A 72 4.34 2.31 -8.28
C PRO A 72 4.81 0.86 -8.42
N ALA A 73 5.92 0.67 -9.14
CA ALA A 73 6.42 -0.65 -9.53
C ALA A 73 6.65 -1.61 -8.36
N ASP A 74 7.12 -1.09 -7.21
CA ASP A 74 7.32 -1.88 -6.00
C ASP A 74 6.02 -2.46 -5.43
N MET A 75 4.93 -1.68 -5.44
CA MET A 75 3.61 -2.14 -5.03
C MET A 75 2.99 -3.10 -6.05
N GLN A 76 3.22 -2.88 -7.35
CA GLN A 76 2.80 -3.81 -8.40
C GLN A 76 3.46 -5.18 -8.20
N GLN A 77 4.79 -5.22 -8.08
CA GLN A 77 5.57 -6.45 -7.86
C GLN A 77 5.15 -7.19 -6.58
N MET A 78 4.90 -6.43 -5.51
CA MET A 78 4.39 -6.99 -4.25
C MET A 78 3.02 -7.65 -4.44
N LEU A 79 2.08 -6.98 -5.12
CA LEU A 79 0.74 -7.51 -5.38
C LEU A 79 0.79 -8.76 -6.28
N GLU A 80 1.65 -8.75 -7.29
CA GLU A 80 1.86 -9.91 -8.18
C GLU A 80 2.37 -11.13 -7.39
N THR A 81 3.38 -10.92 -6.53
CA THR A 81 3.93 -11.97 -5.68
C THR A 81 2.85 -12.55 -4.76
N LEU A 82 2.07 -11.69 -4.09
CA LEU A 82 0.98 -12.11 -3.21
C LEU A 82 -0.12 -12.87 -3.96
N ALA A 83 -0.49 -12.39 -5.15
CA ALA A 83 -1.51 -13.02 -5.97
C ALA A 83 -1.07 -14.40 -6.48
N GLN A 84 0.21 -14.58 -6.78
CA GLN A 84 0.77 -15.87 -7.18
C GLN A 84 0.78 -16.85 -6.00
N ASP A 85 1.29 -16.41 -4.85
CA ASP A 85 1.33 -17.20 -3.61
C ASP A 85 -0.06 -17.67 -3.18
N GLN A 86 -1.06 -16.79 -3.29
CA GLN A 86 -2.44 -17.13 -2.99
C GLN A 86 -2.95 -18.25 -3.91
N LYS A 87 -2.61 -18.28 -5.20
CA LYS A 87 -3.05 -19.34 -6.12
C LYS A 87 -2.40 -20.68 -5.82
N GLU A 88 -1.15 -20.67 -5.37
CA GLU A 88 -0.36 -21.88 -5.10
C GLU A 88 -0.69 -22.50 -3.73
N ASN A 89 -1.13 -21.67 -2.78
CA ASN A 89 -1.41 -22.07 -1.40
C ASN A 89 -2.92 -22.10 -1.05
N SER A 90 -3.84 -21.96 -2.02
CA SER A 90 -5.30 -22.09 -1.82
C SER A 90 -5.81 -23.51 -2.04
#